data_AF-A0A1Q5T5X3-F1
#
_entry.id   AF-A0A1Q5T5X3-F1
#
_cell.length_a   1.000
_cell.length_b   1.000
_cell.length_c   1.000
_cell.angle_alpha   90.00
_cell.angle_beta   90.00
_cell.angle_gamma   90.00
#
_symmetry.space_group_name_H-M   'P 1'
#
loop_
_entity.id
_entity.type
_entity.pdbx_description
1 polymer ?
#
loop_
_entity_poly.entity_id
_entity_poly.type
_entity_poly.pdbx_seq_one_letter_code
_entity_poly.pdbx_strand_id
1 'polypeptide(L)'
;MGRQAYLNRLALGRSPYEPPETTTTDPSSTPRRVSSVWADGYVQQYDARGHPINPESKALGRELRRAKNDILSTMGIVVSGEDRNTSPSDEQQKINQIAAENDFGLVITTLDQLFVFFGTWWSSSLTGRVQTYRHYTHAALLDVIQSERGATGVLGFYFAGIPAWAVSSGLAIARDNPLKRVFALARDYVLDFTGNDKLSLGVRSLFILTFSA
;
A
#
# COMPACT_ATOMS: atom_id res chain seq x y z
N MET A 1 -40.03 36.23 1.91
CA MET A 1 -41.37 35.88 2.43
C MET A 1 -41.78 36.67 3.68
N GLY A 2 -40.86 37.15 4.55
CA GLY A 2 -41.25 37.85 5.80
C GLY A 2 -41.83 39.28 5.64
N ARG A 3 -41.50 39.99 4.56
CA ARG A 3 -41.91 41.39 4.36
C ARG A 3 -43.42 41.58 4.19
N GLN A 4 -44.11 40.67 3.50
CA GLN A 4 -45.57 40.78 3.32
C GLN A 4 -46.33 40.53 4.62
N ALA A 5 -45.90 39.55 5.41
CA ALA A 5 -46.47 39.30 6.74
C ALA A 5 -46.26 40.50 7.67
N TYR A 6 -45.07 41.13 7.61
CA TYR A 6 -44.75 42.35 8.33
C TYR A 6 -45.65 43.53 7.93
N LEU A 7 -45.81 43.78 6.62
CA LEU A 7 -46.67 44.87 6.13
C LEU A 7 -48.15 44.67 6.50
N ASN A 8 -48.63 43.43 6.46
CA ASN A 8 -50.01 43.13 6.81
C ASN A 8 -50.29 43.36 8.31
N ARG A 9 -49.32 43.06 9.20
CA ARG A 9 -49.43 43.37 10.64
C ARG A 9 -49.45 44.87 10.90
N LEU A 10 -48.58 45.61 10.21
CA LEU A 10 -48.52 47.07 10.32
C LEU A 10 -49.83 47.73 9.84
N ALA A 11 -50.41 47.23 8.75
CA ALA A 11 -51.69 47.69 8.22
C ALA A 11 -52.87 47.43 9.17
N LEU A 12 -52.80 46.34 9.94
CA LEU A 12 -53.79 46.00 10.98
C LEU A 12 -53.52 46.71 12.32
N GLY A 13 -52.54 47.63 12.37
CA GLY A 13 -52.20 48.39 13.59
C GLY A 13 -51.50 47.56 14.68
N ARG A 14 -51.01 46.36 14.36
CA ARG A 14 -50.41 45.44 15.33
C ARG A 14 -48.88 45.56 15.37
N SER A 15 -48.29 45.29 16.53
CA SER A 15 -46.86 45.50 16.74
C SER A 15 -46.02 44.38 16.09
N PRO A 16 -44.80 44.68 15.59
CA PRO A 16 -43.94 43.68 14.97
C PRO A 16 -43.51 42.52 15.88
N TYR A 17 -43.55 42.74 17.20
CA TYR A 17 -43.08 41.82 18.23
C TYR A 17 -44.21 41.05 18.91
N GLU A 18 -45.45 41.25 18.48
CA GLU A 18 -46.58 40.53 19.03
C GLU A 18 -46.51 39.05 18.61
N PRO A 19 -46.56 38.10 19.57
CA PRO A 19 -46.56 36.68 19.26
C PRO A 19 -47.82 36.34 18.43
N PRO A 20 -47.75 35.39 17.48
CA PRO A 20 -48.91 34.98 16.70
C PRO A 20 -50.04 34.55 17.64
N GLU A 21 -51.25 35.06 17.42
CA GLU A 21 -52.44 34.58 18.15
C GLU A 21 -52.54 33.06 17.98
N THR A 22 -52.48 32.34 19.10
CA THR A 22 -52.85 30.93 19.15
C THR A 22 -54.36 30.86 19.03
N THR A 23 -54.88 30.98 17.81
CA THR A 23 -56.23 30.55 17.54
C THR A 23 -56.31 29.09 17.95
N THR A 24 -57.22 28.77 18.87
CA THR A 24 -57.64 27.40 19.20
C THR A 24 -58.24 26.81 17.93
N THR A 25 -57.36 26.39 17.02
CA THR A 25 -57.74 25.75 15.77
C THR A 25 -57.95 24.28 16.11
N ASP A 26 -59.17 23.80 15.88
CA ASP A 26 -59.47 22.37 15.84
C ASP A 26 -58.33 21.61 15.12
N PRO A 27 -57.90 20.44 15.63
CA PRO A 27 -56.77 19.70 15.08
C PRO A 27 -56.98 19.21 13.63
N SER A 28 -58.13 19.48 13.02
CA SER A 28 -58.51 19.07 11.66
C SER A 28 -58.23 20.11 10.56
N SER A 29 -57.86 21.36 10.87
CA SER A 29 -57.69 22.39 9.83
C SER A 29 -56.55 23.38 10.08
N THR A 30 -55.31 22.92 9.95
CA THR A 30 -54.17 23.84 9.78
C THR A 30 -54.29 24.53 8.41
N PRO A 31 -54.14 25.87 8.29
CA PRO A 31 -54.11 26.55 7.00
C PRO A 31 -52.85 26.10 6.24
N ARG A 32 -53.03 25.07 5.41
CA ARG A 32 -52.01 24.46 4.54
C ARG A 32 -51.61 25.47 3.47
N ARG A 33 -50.60 26.30 3.76
CA ARG A 33 -49.88 27.03 2.72
C ARG A 33 -48.86 26.10 2.09
N VAL A 34 -49.33 25.24 1.17
CA VAL A 34 -48.46 24.44 0.31
C VAL A 34 -47.81 25.42 -0.67
N SER A 35 -46.51 25.67 -0.50
CA SER A 35 -45.74 26.44 -1.51
C SER A 35 -45.54 25.55 -2.74
N SER A 36 -46.45 25.66 -3.69
CA SER A 36 -46.49 24.88 -4.92
C SER A 36 -45.53 25.43 -5.97
N VAL A 37 -44.24 25.06 -5.91
CA VAL A 37 -43.42 25.05 -7.14
C VAL A 37 -42.38 23.92 -7.12
N TRP A 38 -41.77 23.57 -5.98
CA TRP A 38 -40.68 22.56 -5.93
C TRP A 38 -40.57 21.76 -4.61
N ALA A 39 -41.63 21.73 -3.80
CA ALA A 39 -41.62 21.02 -2.53
C ALA A 39 -42.43 19.72 -2.66
N ASP A 40 -41.77 18.57 -2.56
CA ASP A 40 -42.36 17.22 -2.55
C ASP A 40 -43.23 16.99 -1.29
N GLY A 41 -44.30 17.77 -1.13
CA GLY A 41 -45.17 17.71 0.04
C GLY A 41 -44.50 18.13 1.36
N TYR A 42 -43.27 18.66 1.32
CA TYR A 42 -42.55 19.09 2.52
C TYR A 42 -43.27 20.23 3.24
N VAL A 43 -43.69 19.97 4.48
CA VAL A 43 -44.31 20.97 5.37
C VAL A 43 -43.23 21.55 6.26
N GLN A 44 -42.95 22.85 6.09
CA GLN A 44 -41.96 23.56 6.90
C GLN A 44 -42.42 23.64 8.36
N GLN A 45 -41.67 22.97 9.25
CA GLN A 45 -41.91 22.98 10.69
C GLN A 45 -41.17 24.14 11.35
N TYR A 46 -41.71 24.66 12.45
CA TYR A 46 -41.12 25.74 13.22
C TYR A 46 -41.01 25.34 14.70
N ASP A 47 -39.94 25.76 15.36
CA ASP A 47 -39.74 25.62 16.81
C ASP A 47 -40.68 26.58 17.59
N ALA A 48 -40.81 26.39 18.91
CA ALA A 48 -41.61 27.24 19.80
C ALA A 48 -41.20 28.72 19.77
N ARG A 49 -39.97 29.01 19.30
CA ARG A 49 -39.43 30.37 19.09
C ARG A 49 -39.67 30.92 17.68
N GLY A 50 -40.38 30.18 16.83
CA GLY A 50 -40.67 30.54 15.44
C GLY A 50 -39.51 30.34 14.46
N HIS A 51 -38.45 29.60 14.84
CA HIS A 51 -37.35 29.29 13.94
C HIS A 51 -37.69 28.07 13.06
N PRO A 52 -37.41 28.10 11.75
CA PRO A 52 -37.67 26.96 10.90
C PRO A 52 -36.75 25.78 11.27
N ILE A 53 -37.33 24.60 11.45
CA ILE A 53 -36.60 23.36 11.74
C ILE A 53 -36.98 22.30 10.72
N ASN A 54 -35.98 21.57 10.22
CA ASN A 54 -36.18 20.36 9.43
C ASN A 54 -35.59 19.17 10.19
N PRO A 55 -36.42 18.33 10.84
CA PRO A 55 -35.92 17.18 11.58
C PRO A 55 -35.28 16.13 10.66
N GLU A 56 -35.82 15.96 9.45
CA GLU A 56 -35.32 14.98 8.47
C GLU A 56 -33.93 15.36 7.97
N SER A 57 -33.70 16.63 7.61
CA SER A 57 -32.36 17.10 7.23
C SER A 57 -31.33 16.94 8.35
N LYS A 58 -31.74 17.13 9.62
CA LYS A 58 -30.86 16.89 10.77
C LYS A 58 -30.60 15.39 10.98
N ALA A 59 -31.55 14.52 10.69
CA ALA A 59 -31.37 13.07 10.73
C ALA A 59 -30.38 12.62 9.65
N LEU A 60 -30.60 13.00 8.38
CA LEU A 60 -29.71 12.70 7.27
C LEU A 60 -28.30 13.24 7.49
N GLY A 61 -28.16 14.46 7.98
CA GLY A 61 -26.84 15.02 8.31
C GLY A 61 -26.13 14.26 9.45
N ARG A 62 -26.85 13.66 10.40
CA ARG A 62 -26.26 12.80 11.44
C ARG A 62 -25.81 11.47 10.85
N GLU A 63 -26.60 10.89 9.95
CA GLU A 63 -26.28 9.65 9.25
C GLU A 63 -25.05 9.77 8.36
N LEU A 64 -24.95 10.84 7.56
CA LEU A 64 -23.77 11.11 6.72
C LEU A 64 -22.48 11.26 7.55
N ARG A 65 -22.57 11.88 8.74
CA ARG A 65 -21.42 11.99 9.64
C ARG A 65 -21.04 10.63 10.24
N ARG A 66 -22.02 9.78 10.57
CA ARG A 66 -21.76 8.41 11.02
C ARG A 66 -21.10 7.58 9.93
N ALA A 67 -21.65 7.59 8.72
CA ALA A 67 -21.07 6.87 7.57
C ALA A 67 -19.65 7.36 7.24
N LYS A 68 -19.41 8.68 7.30
CA LYS A 68 -18.06 9.22 7.14
C LYS A 68 -17.10 8.70 8.20
N ASN A 69 -17.50 8.72 9.47
CA ASN A 69 -16.66 8.23 10.57
C ASN A 69 -16.39 6.73 10.45
N ASP A 70 -17.37 5.95 9.99
CA ASP A 70 -17.25 4.51 9.74
C ASP A 70 -16.22 4.20 8.64
N ILE A 71 -16.25 4.95 7.55
CA ILE A 71 -15.25 4.86 6.47
C ILE A 71 -13.85 5.24 6.98
N LEU A 72 -13.73 6.32 7.76
CA LEU A 72 -12.45 6.73 8.36
C LEU A 72 -11.92 5.70 9.35
N SER A 73 -12.81 4.99 10.04
CA SER A 73 -12.46 3.88 10.94
C SER A 73 -11.97 2.67 10.18
N THR A 74 -12.70 2.26 9.14
CA THR A 74 -12.32 1.13 8.29
C THR A 74 -10.97 1.36 7.59
N MET A 75 -10.67 2.60 7.20
CA MET A 75 -9.37 2.96 6.63
C MET A 75 -8.23 3.07 7.67
N GLY A 76 -8.52 2.91 8.96
CA GLY A 76 -7.52 3.01 10.03
C GLY A 76 -7.04 4.43 10.32
N ILE A 77 -7.76 5.46 9.87
CA ILE A 77 -7.42 6.88 10.09
C ILE A 77 -7.93 7.34 11.46
N VAL A 78 -9.06 6.81 11.92
CA VAL A 78 -9.67 7.13 13.22
C VAL A 78 -9.98 5.83 13.94
N VAL A 79 -9.47 5.65 15.16
CA VAL A 79 -9.84 4.51 16.00
C VAL A 79 -11.28 4.71 16.49
N SER A 80 -12.20 3.85 16.09
CA SER A 80 -13.54 3.85 16.66
C SER A 80 -13.43 3.59 18.17
N GLY A 81 -14.12 4.41 18.97
CA GLY A 81 -14.05 4.30 20.44
C GLY A 81 -14.48 2.93 20.98
N GLU A 82 -15.20 2.12 20.18
CA GLU A 82 -15.60 0.75 20.48
C GLU A 82 -14.41 -0.22 20.47
N ASP A 83 -13.45 -0.01 19.57
CA ASP A 83 -12.22 -0.81 19.43
C ASP A 83 -11.13 -0.40 20.43
N ARG A 84 -11.38 0.62 21.25
CA ARG A 84 -10.45 1.00 22.34
C ARG A 84 -10.31 -0.09 23.41
N ASN A 85 -11.16 -1.11 23.38
CA ASN A 85 -11.08 -2.30 24.23
C ASN A 85 -10.25 -3.45 23.64
N THR A 86 -9.91 -3.43 22.34
CA THR A 86 -8.86 -4.29 21.82
C THR A 86 -7.53 -3.72 22.28
N SER A 87 -6.93 -4.36 23.28
CA SER A 87 -5.66 -3.95 23.86
C SER A 87 -4.61 -3.73 22.76
N PRO A 88 -3.79 -2.65 22.82
CA PRO A 88 -2.75 -2.38 21.82
C PRO A 88 -1.71 -3.51 21.70
N SER A 89 -1.66 -4.43 22.67
CA SER A 89 -0.87 -5.66 22.60
C SER A 89 -1.35 -6.63 21.52
N ASP A 90 -2.67 -6.71 21.25
CA ASP A 90 -3.24 -7.64 20.27
C ASP A 90 -2.96 -7.17 18.83
N GLU A 91 -2.99 -5.86 18.59
CA GLU A 91 -2.58 -5.26 17.31
C GLU A 91 -1.07 -5.45 17.06
N GLN A 92 -0.23 -5.18 18.07
CA GLN A 92 1.21 -5.38 17.95
C GLN A 92 1.58 -6.87 17.74
N GLN A 93 0.83 -7.79 18.37
CA GLN A 93 0.99 -9.23 18.13
C GLN A 93 0.62 -9.62 16.70
N LYS A 94 -0.46 -9.07 16.14
CA LYS A 94 -0.85 -9.29 14.74
C LYS A 94 0.20 -8.74 13.77
N ILE A 95 0.74 -7.55 14.04
CA ILE A 95 1.82 -6.95 13.23
C ILE A 95 3.07 -7.83 13.28
N ASN A 96 3.47 -8.29 14.46
CA ASN A 96 4.64 -9.17 14.60
C ASN A 96 4.41 -10.53 13.93
N GLN A 97 3.18 -11.05 13.94
CA GLN A 97 2.83 -12.28 13.25
C GLN A 97 2.91 -12.13 11.72
N ILE A 98 2.41 -11.02 11.17
CA ILE A 98 2.51 -10.70 9.73
C ILE A 98 3.97 -10.51 9.32
N ALA A 99 4.79 -9.85 10.16
CA ALA A 99 6.21 -9.71 9.90
C ALA A 99 6.94 -11.07 9.88
N ALA A 100 6.62 -11.95 10.84
CA ALA A 100 7.18 -13.30 10.88
C ALA A 100 6.76 -14.15 9.67
N GLU A 101 5.51 -14.02 9.20
CA GLU A 101 5.05 -14.70 8.00
C GLU A 101 5.79 -14.22 6.74
N ASN A 102 5.99 -12.91 6.61
CA ASN A 102 6.74 -12.35 5.49
C ASN A 102 8.21 -12.80 5.47
N ASP A 103 8.85 -12.90 6.64
CA ASP A 103 10.21 -13.42 6.74
C ASP A 103 10.29 -14.90 6.35
N PHE A 104 9.29 -15.70 6.73
CA PHE A 104 9.16 -17.08 6.27
C PHE A 104 8.93 -17.15 4.75
N GLY A 105 8.16 -16.23 4.19
CA GLY A 105 7.96 -16.08 2.75
C GLY A 105 9.27 -15.81 2.00
N LEU A 106 10.15 -14.97 2.54
CA LEU A 106 11.46 -14.72 1.95
C LEU A 106 12.33 -15.98 2.00
N VAL A 107 12.38 -16.65 3.15
CA VAL A 107 13.17 -17.87 3.32
C VAL A 107 12.70 -18.97 2.36
N ILE A 108 11.39 -19.18 2.23
CA ILE A 108 10.87 -20.24 1.37
C ILE A 108 11.16 -19.97 -0.11
N THR A 109 11.09 -18.71 -0.57
CA THR A 109 11.50 -18.33 -1.93
C THR A 109 12.99 -18.56 -2.17
N THR A 110 13.84 -18.23 -1.21
CA THR A 110 15.29 -18.49 -1.35
C THR A 110 15.61 -19.98 -1.40
N LEU A 111 14.90 -20.80 -0.63
CA LEU A 111 15.05 -22.25 -0.66
C LEU A 111 14.57 -22.84 -1.98
N ASP A 112 13.43 -22.40 -2.51
CA ASP A 112 12.91 -22.83 -3.81
C ASP A 112 13.94 -22.59 -4.93
N GLN A 113 14.54 -21.40 -4.95
CA GLN A 113 15.59 -21.07 -5.90
C GLN A 113 16.81 -21.99 -5.78
N LEU A 114 17.22 -22.35 -4.55
CA LEU A 114 18.31 -23.29 -4.32
C LEU A 114 17.94 -24.71 -4.78
N PHE A 115 16.70 -25.17 -4.55
CA PHE A 115 16.26 -26.49 -4.99
C PHE A 115 16.24 -26.61 -6.52
N VAL A 116 15.68 -25.60 -7.21
CA VAL A 116 15.67 -25.54 -8.68
C VAL A 116 17.10 -25.52 -9.21
N PHE A 117 17.98 -24.76 -8.56
CA PHE A 117 19.39 -24.73 -8.89
C PHE A 117 20.03 -26.11 -8.73
N PHE A 118 19.94 -26.74 -7.56
CA PHE A 118 20.52 -28.05 -7.32
C PHE A 118 19.97 -29.11 -8.26
N GLY A 119 18.66 -29.10 -8.55
CA GLY A 119 18.01 -30.06 -9.45
C GLY A 119 18.43 -29.91 -10.90
N THR A 120 18.67 -28.69 -11.37
CA THR A 120 19.10 -28.43 -12.76
C THR A 120 20.62 -28.59 -12.91
N TRP A 121 21.36 -28.25 -11.87
CA TRP A 121 22.82 -28.20 -11.85
C TRP A 121 23.48 -29.55 -12.15
N TRP A 122 23.17 -30.58 -11.38
CA TRP A 122 23.77 -31.91 -11.56
C TRP A 122 23.41 -32.53 -12.91
N SER A 123 22.19 -32.29 -13.40
CA SER A 123 21.72 -32.75 -14.70
C SER A 123 22.46 -32.06 -15.85
N SER A 124 22.68 -30.75 -15.75
CA SER A 124 23.46 -29.98 -16.72
C SER A 124 24.94 -30.40 -16.72
N SER A 125 25.55 -30.60 -15.54
CA SER A 125 26.92 -31.09 -15.39
C SER A 125 27.09 -32.50 -16.00
N LEU A 126 26.15 -33.42 -15.73
CA LEU A 126 26.14 -34.77 -16.30
C LEU A 126 26.00 -34.73 -17.82
N THR A 127 25.06 -33.95 -18.32
CA THR A 127 24.79 -33.80 -19.75
C THR A 127 26.00 -33.25 -20.50
N GLY A 128 26.65 -32.22 -19.95
CA GLY A 128 27.86 -31.64 -20.53
C GLY A 128 28.99 -32.66 -20.65
N ARG A 129 29.23 -33.46 -19.61
CA ARG A 129 30.29 -34.50 -19.62
C ARG A 129 30.00 -35.62 -20.63
N VAL A 130 28.75 -36.08 -20.69
CA VAL A 130 28.34 -37.11 -21.66
C VAL A 130 28.48 -36.61 -23.09
N GLN A 131 28.20 -35.33 -23.35
CA GLN A 131 28.35 -34.72 -24.68
C GLN A 131 29.82 -34.45 -25.08
N THR A 132 30.70 -34.12 -24.14
CA THR A 132 32.10 -33.80 -24.44
C THR A 132 32.95 -35.04 -24.76
N TYR A 133 32.63 -36.19 -24.17
CA TYR A 133 33.47 -37.38 -24.29
C TYR A 133 32.84 -38.41 -25.23
N ARG A 134 33.43 -38.54 -26.42
CA ARG A 134 33.06 -39.52 -27.45
C ARG A 134 33.19 -40.99 -27.01
N HIS A 135 33.89 -41.27 -25.90
CA HIS A 135 34.14 -42.61 -25.38
C HIS A 135 32.90 -43.26 -24.72
N TYR A 136 31.84 -42.50 -24.41
CA TYR A 136 30.66 -43.00 -23.70
C TYR A 136 29.49 -43.44 -24.59
N THR A 137 29.65 -43.46 -25.91
CA THR A 137 28.56 -43.78 -26.86
C THR A 137 28.00 -45.20 -26.75
N HIS A 138 28.71 -46.11 -26.08
CA HIS A 138 28.32 -47.52 -25.96
C HIS A 138 28.20 -48.02 -24.50
N ALA A 139 28.35 -47.14 -23.51
CA ALA A 139 28.28 -47.51 -22.09
C ALA A 139 26.92 -47.15 -21.48
N ALA A 140 26.42 -47.99 -20.57
CA ALA A 140 25.22 -47.69 -19.80
C ALA A 140 25.49 -46.51 -18.85
N LEU A 141 24.50 -45.63 -18.66
CA LEU A 141 24.65 -44.40 -17.86
C LEU A 141 25.19 -44.65 -16.43
N LEU A 142 24.81 -45.78 -15.82
CA LEU A 142 25.27 -46.13 -14.48
C LEU A 142 26.76 -46.51 -14.44
N ASP A 143 27.28 -47.15 -15.48
CA ASP A 143 28.70 -47.52 -15.59
C ASP A 143 29.58 -46.29 -15.83
N VAL A 144 29.06 -45.31 -16.58
CA VAL A 144 29.71 -44.00 -16.75
C VAL A 144 29.80 -43.27 -15.40
N ILE A 145 28.73 -43.27 -14.61
CA ILE A 145 28.73 -42.61 -13.30
C ILE A 145 29.67 -43.32 -12.32
N GLN A 146 29.74 -44.65 -12.33
CA GLN A 146 30.65 -45.40 -11.44
C GLN A 146 32.12 -45.21 -11.81
N SER A 147 32.46 -45.26 -13.10
CA SER A 147 33.83 -45.05 -13.58
C SER A 147 34.32 -43.61 -13.34
N GLU A 148 33.46 -42.61 -13.57
CA GLU A 148 33.76 -41.20 -13.28
C GLU A 148 33.96 -40.93 -11.78
N ARG A 149 33.15 -41.57 -10.92
CA ARG A 149 33.32 -41.48 -9.46
C ARG A 149 34.66 -42.07 -9.00
N GLY A 150 35.16 -43.10 -9.68
CA GLY A 150 36.47 -43.69 -9.40
C GLY A 150 37.64 -42.80 -9.83
N ALA A 151 37.51 -42.08 -10.95
CA ALA A 151 38.59 -41.26 -11.50
C ALA A 151 38.66 -39.83 -10.93
N THR A 152 37.51 -39.18 -10.70
CA THR A 152 37.44 -37.77 -10.27
C THR A 152 36.98 -37.58 -8.82
N GLY A 153 36.55 -38.65 -8.16
CA GLY A 153 36.00 -38.61 -6.81
C GLY A 153 34.57 -38.05 -6.76
N VAL A 154 33.80 -38.48 -5.75
CA VAL A 154 32.39 -38.08 -5.60
C VAL A 154 32.22 -36.57 -5.52
N LEU A 155 33.13 -35.89 -4.81
CA LEU A 155 33.10 -34.43 -4.69
C LEU A 155 33.46 -33.73 -6.01
N GLY A 156 34.47 -34.21 -6.75
CA GLY A 156 34.83 -33.66 -8.05
C GLY A 156 33.77 -33.90 -9.12
N PHE A 157 32.96 -34.94 -8.97
CA PHE A 157 31.84 -35.22 -9.85
C PHE A 157 30.64 -34.30 -9.59
N TYR A 158 30.21 -34.16 -8.33
CA TYR A 158 29.02 -33.37 -7.97
C TYR A 158 29.28 -31.87 -7.83
N PHE A 159 30.47 -31.46 -7.36
CA PHE A 159 30.79 -30.06 -7.09
C PHE A 159 31.55 -29.36 -8.23
N ALA A 160 31.85 -30.04 -9.34
CA ALA A 160 32.46 -29.40 -10.50
C ALA A 160 31.54 -28.28 -11.04
N GLY A 161 31.96 -27.04 -10.79
CA GLY A 161 31.31 -25.79 -11.21
C GLY A 161 30.52 -25.06 -10.10
N ILE A 162 30.28 -25.68 -8.93
CA ILE A 162 29.74 -24.95 -7.77
C ILE A 162 30.65 -23.76 -7.39
N PRO A 163 31.98 -23.88 -7.43
CA PRO A 163 32.87 -22.72 -7.24
C PRO A 163 32.66 -21.62 -8.29
N ALA A 164 32.44 -21.97 -9.56
CA ALA A 164 32.23 -21.00 -10.62
C ALA A 164 30.89 -20.27 -10.47
N TRP A 165 29.82 -21.00 -10.10
CA TRP A 165 28.53 -20.40 -9.77
C TRP A 165 28.57 -19.56 -8.50
N ALA A 166 29.27 -20.02 -7.45
CA ALA A 166 29.45 -19.26 -6.23
C ALA A 166 30.20 -17.96 -6.49
N VAL A 167 31.22 -17.98 -7.35
CA VAL A 167 31.93 -16.77 -7.79
C VAL A 167 31.03 -15.87 -8.63
N SER A 168 30.22 -16.40 -9.56
CA SER A 168 29.33 -15.57 -10.39
C SER A 168 28.20 -14.93 -9.56
N SER A 169 27.60 -15.69 -8.65
CA SER A 169 26.56 -15.21 -7.74
C SER A 169 27.14 -14.23 -6.72
N GLY A 170 28.33 -14.52 -6.18
CA GLY A 170 29.07 -13.60 -5.33
C GLY A 170 29.40 -12.29 -6.03
N LEU A 171 29.79 -12.34 -7.31
CA LEU A 171 30.06 -11.17 -8.13
C LEU A 171 28.78 -10.38 -8.44
N ALA A 172 27.66 -11.05 -8.68
CA ALA A 172 26.36 -10.40 -8.90
C ALA A 172 25.86 -9.70 -7.62
N ILE A 173 25.95 -10.35 -6.46
CA ILE A 173 25.60 -9.76 -5.17
C ILE A 173 26.54 -8.58 -4.84
N ALA A 174 27.83 -8.72 -5.15
CA ALA A 174 28.80 -7.65 -5.01
C ALA A 174 28.51 -6.46 -5.95
N ARG A 175 27.97 -6.72 -7.14
CA ARG A 175 27.53 -5.69 -8.09
C ARG A 175 26.34 -4.89 -7.55
N ASP A 176 25.39 -5.55 -6.90
CA ASP A 176 24.12 -4.92 -6.54
C ASP A 176 24.16 -4.10 -5.25
N ASN A 177 24.97 -4.47 -4.24
CA ASN A 177 24.97 -3.81 -2.93
C ASN A 177 26.26 -3.02 -2.58
N PRO A 178 27.45 -3.63 -2.56
CA PRO A 178 28.66 -2.92 -2.13
C PRO A 178 29.30 -2.09 -3.24
N LEU A 179 29.23 -2.47 -4.51
CA LEU A 179 29.89 -1.71 -5.59
C LEU A 179 29.32 -0.30 -5.73
N LYS A 180 28.00 -0.11 -5.68
CA LYS A 180 27.37 1.23 -5.71
C LYS A 180 27.77 2.11 -4.52
N ARG A 181 27.86 1.51 -3.32
CA ARG A 181 28.22 2.22 -2.08
C ARG A 181 29.70 2.59 -2.04
N VAL A 182 30.58 1.68 -2.48
CA VAL A 182 32.01 1.93 -2.63
C VAL A 182 32.27 2.98 -3.73
N PHE A 183 31.54 2.94 -4.85
CA PHE A 183 31.64 3.96 -5.89
C PHE A 183 31.14 5.32 -5.41
N ALA A 184 30.08 5.38 -4.60
CA ALA A 184 29.60 6.62 -3.99
C ALA A 184 30.62 7.20 -3.00
N LEU A 185 31.21 6.36 -2.14
CA LEU A 185 32.26 6.79 -1.22
C LEU A 185 33.54 7.22 -1.95
N ALA A 186 33.93 6.52 -3.02
CA ALA A 186 35.05 6.90 -3.86
C ALA A 186 34.77 8.22 -4.61
N ARG A 187 33.54 8.43 -5.08
CA ARG A 187 33.09 9.69 -5.68
C ARG A 187 33.21 10.83 -4.67
N ASP A 188 32.71 10.64 -3.46
CA ASP A 188 32.73 11.68 -2.42
C ASP A 188 34.17 11.99 -2.00
N TYR A 189 35.03 10.97 -1.88
CA TYR A 189 36.46 11.14 -1.59
C TYR A 189 37.21 11.87 -2.72
N VAL A 190 36.92 11.57 -3.99
CA VAL A 190 37.54 12.24 -5.15
C VAL A 190 37.05 13.68 -5.31
N LEU A 191 35.77 13.96 -5.02
CA LEU A 191 35.21 15.31 -5.05
C LEU A 191 35.79 16.19 -3.94
N ASP A 192 36.01 15.62 -2.75
CA ASP A 192 36.60 16.32 -1.60
C ASP A 192 38.11 16.61 -1.85
N PHE A 193 38.82 15.68 -2.51
CA PHE A 193 40.21 15.88 -2.90
C PHE A 193 40.38 16.84 -4.09
N THR A 194 39.39 16.88 -5.00
CA THR A 194 39.41 17.69 -6.23
C THR A 194 38.56 18.94 -6.05
N GLY A 195 38.93 19.82 -5.10
CA GLY A 195 38.28 21.10 -4.84
C GLY A 195 38.44 22.16 -5.95
N ASN A 196 38.36 21.74 -7.22
CA ASN A 196 38.52 22.59 -8.39
C ASN A 196 37.29 22.42 -9.32
N ASP A 197 36.42 23.42 -9.34
CA ASP A 197 35.07 23.40 -9.95
C ASP A 197 35.00 22.94 -11.41
N LYS A 198 36.11 23.01 -12.15
CA LYS A 198 36.17 22.66 -13.57
C LYS A 198 36.37 21.16 -13.81
N LEU A 199 37.05 20.45 -12.90
CA LEU A 199 37.26 19.00 -12.99
C LEU A 199 36.07 18.22 -12.43
N SER A 200 35.37 18.77 -11.44
CA SER A 200 34.17 18.15 -10.85
C SER A 200 33.04 17.98 -11.88
N LEU A 201 32.93 18.91 -12.85
CA LEU A 201 31.95 18.84 -13.95
C LEU A 201 32.28 17.73 -14.96
N GLY A 202 33.57 17.53 -15.28
CA GLY A 202 34.02 16.44 -16.15
C GLY A 202 33.80 15.07 -15.52
N VAL A 203 34.12 14.92 -14.23
CA VAL A 203 33.89 13.68 -13.47
C VAL A 203 32.38 13.40 -13.33
N ARG A 204 31.54 14.42 -13.11
CA ARG A 204 30.08 14.28 -13.10
C ARG A 204 29.53 13.79 -14.45
N SER A 205 30.04 14.32 -15.57
CA SER A 205 29.61 13.93 -16.92
C SER A 205 30.03 12.50 -17.28
N LEU A 206 31.24 12.09 -16.92
CA LEU A 206 31.75 10.75 -17.21
C LEU A 206 30.98 9.67 -16.43
N PHE A 207 30.57 9.96 -15.19
CA PHE A 207 29.86 9.01 -14.33
C PHE A 207 28.38 8.86 -14.69
N ILE A 208 27.71 9.92 -15.18
CA ILE A 208 26.34 9.84 -15.69
C ILE A 208 26.27 8.90 -16.91
N LEU A 209 27.30 8.89 -17.75
CA LEU A 209 27.38 7.98 -18.90
C LEU A 209 27.53 6.50 -18.48
N THR A 210 28.20 6.22 -17.36
CA THR A 210 28.36 4.83 -16.86
C THR A 210 27.15 4.27 -16.13
N PHE A 211 26.13 5.07 -15.81
CA PHE A 211 24.93 4.65 -15.07
C PHE A 211 23.65 4.63 -15.92
N SER A 212 23.75 4.85 -17.24
CA SER A 212 22.63 4.83 -18.19
C SER A 212 22.65 3.61 -19.15
N ALA A 213 23.40 2.56 -18.83
CA ALA A 213 23.41 1.29 -19.58
C ALA A 213 23.17 0.10 -18.65
#